data_AF-E0X297-F1
#
_entry.id   AF-E0X297-F1
#
_cell.length_a   1.000
_cell.length_b   1.000
_cell.length_c   1.000
_cell.angle_alpha   90.00
_cell.angle_beta   90.00
_cell.angle_gamma   90.00
#
_symmetry.space_group_name_H-M   'P 1'
#
loop_
_entity.id
_entity.type
_entity.pdbx_description
1 polymer ?
#
loop_
_entity_poly.entity_id
_entity_poly.type
_entity_poly.pdbx_seq_one_letter_code
_entity_poly.pdbx_strand_id
1 'polypeptide(L)'
;GDSLKPMKIVSTRGMTVDTQEFHPEPRVAAIVASHEHPEFIVNVKETGKILLVNYEDVDNLSVTTIGAARFLHDGGWDVTKRYFLTAANQSNRIAVIDSKERKLVALPEVTKVPHPGRGANITDPEFGPVWITSALGNENITFIGTDPVGHPDHAWKVVRELAGMGGGSLFVKSHPTSSNLWVDAPLNPDTNFSQSIAVFDVNDLDAG
;
A
#
# COMPACT_ATOMS: atom_id res chain seq x y z
N GLY A 1 2.75 8.96 24.89
CA GLY A 1 1.40 8.84 24.31
C GLY A 1 0.39 8.28 25.30
N ASP A 2 0.78 8.09 26.56
CA ASP A 2 0.16 7.10 27.45
C ASP A 2 -1.15 7.60 28.06
N SER A 3 -1.37 8.91 28.07
CA SER A 3 -2.60 9.52 28.59
C SER A 3 -3.77 9.46 27.60
N LEU A 4 -3.50 9.21 26.30
CA LEU A 4 -4.50 9.24 25.22
C LEU A 4 -5.36 10.53 25.20
N LYS A 5 -4.88 11.62 25.80
CA LYS A 5 -5.61 12.89 25.87
C LYS A 5 -5.81 13.41 24.44
N PRO A 6 -7.06 13.75 24.03
CA PRO A 6 -7.30 14.29 22.71
C PRO A 6 -6.63 15.67 22.57
N MET A 7 -5.79 15.83 21.55
CA MET A 7 -5.07 17.08 21.27
C MET A 7 -5.67 17.83 20.09
N LYS A 8 -6.04 17.13 19.01
CA LYS A 8 -6.59 17.72 17.79
C LYS A 8 -7.62 16.79 17.16
N ILE A 9 -8.68 17.38 16.60
CA ILE A 9 -9.70 16.68 15.83
C ILE A 9 -9.86 17.43 14.51
N VAL A 10 -9.77 16.71 13.39
CA VAL A 10 -9.84 17.28 12.04
C VAL A 10 -10.87 16.52 11.24
N SER A 11 -11.75 17.24 10.54
CA SER A 11 -12.72 16.62 9.62
C SER A 11 -12.06 16.21 8.32
N THR A 12 -12.48 15.08 7.75
CA THR A 12 -12.05 14.60 6.43
C THR A 12 -13.05 14.90 5.31
N ARG A 13 -14.18 15.55 5.62
CA ARG A 13 -15.16 16.01 4.62
C ARG A 13 -14.49 16.94 3.62
N GLY A 14 -14.80 16.78 2.34
CA GLY A 14 -14.22 17.63 1.31
C GLY A 14 -14.44 17.09 -0.10
N MET A 15 -13.71 17.66 -1.04
CA MET A 15 -13.88 17.37 -2.47
C MET A 15 -13.19 16.07 -2.88
N THR A 16 -13.77 15.32 -3.82
CA THR A 16 -13.10 14.20 -4.48
C THR A 16 -11.96 14.68 -5.38
N VAL A 17 -10.93 13.84 -5.56
CA VAL A 17 -9.75 14.21 -6.37
C VAL A 17 -10.05 14.31 -7.86
N ASP A 18 -11.04 13.57 -8.35
CA ASP A 18 -11.42 13.45 -9.76
C ASP A 18 -12.38 14.57 -10.20
N THR A 19 -13.64 14.49 -9.76
CA THR A 19 -14.73 15.37 -10.21
C THR A 19 -14.77 16.68 -9.42
N GLN A 20 -13.98 16.81 -8.35
CA GLN A 20 -14.06 17.93 -7.42
C GLN A 20 -15.49 18.11 -6.88
N GLU A 21 -16.18 17.00 -6.59
CA GLU A 21 -17.50 17.01 -5.97
C GLU A 21 -17.39 16.85 -4.45
N PHE A 22 -18.26 17.53 -3.71
CA PHE A 22 -18.25 17.45 -2.26
C PHE A 22 -18.71 16.06 -1.80
N HIS A 23 -17.89 15.39 -1.00
CA HIS A 23 -18.22 14.11 -0.39
C HIS A 23 -18.45 14.28 1.12
N PRO A 24 -19.66 13.97 1.65
CA PRO A 24 -20.02 14.22 3.04
C PRO A 24 -19.50 13.18 4.04
N GLU A 25 -19.07 12.02 3.55
CA GLU A 25 -18.59 10.90 4.37
C GLU A 25 -17.24 10.29 3.89
N PRO A 26 -16.13 11.07 3.81
CA PRO A 26 -14.83 10.50 3.47
C PRO A 26 -14.22 9.81 4.68
N ARG A 27 -14.19 8.49 4.67
CA ARG A 27 -13.68 7.65 5.75
C ARG A 27 -12.15 7.67 5.77
N VAL A 28 -11.58 7.69 6.96
CA VAL A 28 -10.17 7.39 7.16
C VAL A 28 -9.96 5.89 7.00
N ALA A 29 -8.99 5.50 6.18
CA ALA A 29 -8.59 4.10 6.03
C ALA A 29 -7.28 3.83 6.81
N ALA A 30 -6.19 3.49 6.13
CA ALA A 30 -4.90 3.33 6.80
C ALA A 30 -4.31 4.65 7.29
N ILE A 31 -3.62 4.57 8.43
CA ILE A 31 -2.74 5.61 8.97
C ILE A 31 -1.37 4.97 9.20
N VAL A 32 -0.31 5.57 8.68
CA VAL A 32 1.07 5.18 8.97
C VAL A 32 1.87 6.38 9.49
N ALA A 33 2.97 6.15 10.20
CA ALA A 33 3.87 7.21 10.64
C ALA A 33 5.06 7.31 9.68
N SER A 34 5.38 8.52 9.25
CA SER A 34 6.56 8.81 8.44
C SER A 34 7.83 8.53 9.24
N HIS A 35 8.87 8.07 8.53
CA HIS A 35 10.23 7.93 9.05
C HIS A 35 11.15 9.08 8.62
N GLU A 36 10.69 9.94 7.70
CA GLU A 36 11.45 11.04 7.13
C GLU A 36 11.11 12.39 7.78
N HIS A 37 9.89 12.52 8.30
CA HIS A 37 9.36 13.73 8.92
C HIS A 37 8.50 13.37 10.14
N PRO A 38 8.29 14.32 11.07
CA PRO A 38 7.35 14.18 12.18
C PRO A 38 5.90 14.29 11.69
N GLU A 39 5.49 13.33 10.85
CA GLU A 39 4.22 13.32 10.15
C GLU A 39 3.48 11.99 10.27
N PHE A 40 2.16 12.05 10.37
CA PHE A 40 1.28 10.92 10.04
C PHE A 40 0.87 11.00 8.58
N ILE A 41 0.82 9.86 7.90
CA ILE A 41 0.28 9.71 6.55
C ILE A 41 -1.08 9.04 6.66
N VAL A 42 -2.13 9.74 6.23
CA VAL A 42 -3.54 9.37 6.43
C VAL A 42 -4.22 9.19 5.09
N ASN A 43 -4.73 7.99 4.82
CA ASN A 43 -5.57 7.73 3.66
C ASN A 43 -7.01 8.19 3.91
N VAL A 44 -7.55 9.00 3.00
CA VAL A 44 -8.96 9.40 2.98
C VAL A 44 -9.64 8.75 1.77
N LYS A 45 -10.45 7.72 2.05
CA LYS A 45 -10.90 6.71 1.08
C LYS A 45 -11.68 7.31 -0.08
N GLU A 46 -12.85 7.88 0.16
CA GLU A 46 -13.80 8.24 -0.89
C GLU A 46 -13.33 9.43 -1.72
N THR A 47 -12.61 10.36 -1.11
CA THR A 47 -12.05 11.54 -1.78
C THR A 47 -10.76 11.25 -2.51
N GLY A 48 -10.09 10.13 -2.22
CA GLY A 48 -8.84 9.74 -2.87
C GLY A 48 -7.67 10.65 -2.52
N LYS A 49 -7.65 11.15 -1.27
CA LYS A 49 -6.62 12.05 -0.76
C LYS A 49 -5.73 11.34 0.25
N ILE A 50 -4.44 11.63 0.20
CA ILE A 50 -3.46 11.24 1.21
C ILE A 50 -3.00 12.50 1.93
N LEU A 51 -3.14 12.53 3.25
CA LEU A 51 -2.77 13.69 4.07
C LEU A 51 -1.47 13.37 4.81
N LEU A 52 -0.46 14.23 4.66
CA LEU A 52 0.75 14.21 5.49
C LEU A 52 0.56 15.28 6.56
N VAL A 53 0.26 14.84 7.77
CA VAL A 53 -0.13 15.68 8.91
C VAL A 53 1.07 15.83 9.84
N ASN A 54 1.70 17.00 9.83
CA ASN A 54 2.84 17.30 10.69
C ASN A 54 2.34 17.56 12.13
N TYR A 55 2.96 16.90 13.10
CA TYR A 55 2.55 16.95 14.50
C TYR A 55 3.52 17.72 15.41
N GLU A 56 4.51 18.45 14.86
CA GLU A 56 5.43 19.30 15.65
C GLU A 56 4.69 20.46 16.33
N ASP A 57 3.72 21.03 15.63
CA ASP A 57 2.83 22.06 16.16
C ASP A 57 1.37 21.69 15.85
N VAL A 58 0.70 21.12 16.85
CA VAL A 58 -0.71 20.71 16.72
C VAL A 58 -1.68 21.90 16.79
N ASP A 59 -1.24 23.05 17.28
CA ASP A 59 -2.07 24.26 17.35
C ASP A 59 -2.11 24.93 15.98
N ASN A 60 -0.95 25.06 15.32
CA ASN A 60 -0.77 25.59 13.96
C ASN A 60 -0.50 24.47 12.94
N LEU A 61 -1.44 23.52 12.86
CA LEU A 61 -1.28 22.26 12.12
C LEU A 61 -0.94 22.47 10.63
N SER A 62 0.23 21.97 10.21
CA SER A 62 0.63 21.89 8.81
C SER A 62 0.20 20.55 8.20
N VAL A 63 -0.50 20.61 7.06
CA VAL A 63 -0.98 19.41 6.35
C VAL A 63 -0.69 19.54 4.87
N THR A 64 0.09 18.61 4.32
CA THR A 64 0.20 18.44 2.86
C THR A 64 -0.91 17.51 2.39
N THR A 65 -1.75 17.97 1.46
CA THR A 65 -2.82 17.16 0.85
C THR A 65 -2.39 16.72 -0.54
N ILE A 66 -2.25 15.41 -0.73
CA ILE A 66 -1.86 14.80 -2.00
C ILE A 66 -3.09 14.14 -2.63
N GLY A 67 -3.38 14.50 -3.88
CA GLY A 67 -4.36 13.77 -4.70
C GLY A 67 -3.76 12.47 -5.22
N ALA A 68 -4.46 11.35 -5.03
CA ALA A 68 -4.04 10.03 -5.50
C ALA A 68 -5.11 9.41 -6.41
N ALA A 69 -5.83 8.41 -5.93
CA ALA A 69 -6.99 7.82 -6.58
C ALA A 69 -8.07 7.53 -5.55
N ARG A 70 -9.34 7.48 -5.96
CA ARG A 70 -10.44 7.17 -5.06
C ARG A 70 -10.34 5.75 -4.52
N PHE A 71 -11.01 5.52 -3.40
CA PHE A 71 -11.08 4.23 -2.72
C PHE A 71 -9.74 3.74 -2.13
N LEU A 72 -8.90 4.68 -1.69
CA LEU A 72 -7.72 4.36 -0.87
C LEU A 72 -8.11 3.46 0.31
N HIS A 73 -7.24 2.51 0.64
CA HIS A 73 -7.48 1.54 1.69
C HIS A 73 -6.22 1.37 2.53
N ASP A 74 -5.55 0.23 2.37
CA ASP A 74 -4.38 -0.23 3.09
C ASP A 74 -3.10 -0.08 2.26
N GLY A 75 -1.97 -0.22 2.92
CA GLY A 75 -0.67 0.05 2.34
C GLY A 75 0.45 -0.05 3.38
N GLY A 76 1.68 0.00 2.89
CA GLY A 76 2.86 -0.06 3.75
C GLY A 76 4.06 0.59 3.12
N TRP A 77 5.13 0.58 3.92
CA TRP A 77 6.41 1.12 3.54
C TRP A 77 7.16 0.16 2.62
N ASP A 78 7.91 0.73 1.67
CA ASP A 78 9.01 0.02 1.02
C ASP A 78 10.11 -0.36 2.05
N VAL A 79 11.09 -1.14 1.61
CA VAL A 79 12.16 -1.62 2.51
C VAL A 79 12.98 -0.49 3.14
N THR A 80 13.11 0.65 2.47
CA THR A 80 13.86 1.83 2.97
C THR A 80 13.04 2.69 3.94
N LYS A 81 11.72 2.44 4.04
CA LYS A 81 10.77 3.24 4.82
C LYS A 81 10.64 4.69 4.38
N ARG A 82 10.91 4.96 3.10
CA ARG A 82 10.76 6.29 2.50
C ARG A 82 9.49 6.39 1.67
N TYR A 83 9.13 5.34 0.95
CA TYR A 83 8.02 5.33 0.02
C TYR A 83 6.84 4.59 0.62
N PHE A 84 5.69 5.25 0.71
CA PHE A 84 4.44 4.64 1.13
C PHE A 84 3.67 4.16 -0.10
N LEU A 85 3.49 2.84 -0.21
CA LEU A 85 2.71 2.21 -1.26
C LEU A 85 1.35 1.83 -0.70
N THR A 86 0.26 2.30 -1.33
CA THR A 86 -1.09 2.04 -0.85
C THR A 86 -2.08 1.73 -1.97
N ALA A 87 -2.98 0.80 -1.71
CA ALA A 87 -4.01 0.37 -2.64
C ALA A 87 -5.17 1.35 -2.71
N ALA A 88 -5.47 1.81 -3.93
CA ALA A 88 -6.75 2.38 -4.32
C ALA A 88 -7.61 1.27 -4.92
N ASN A 89 -8.16 0.42 -4.06
CA ASN A 89 -8.55 -0.94 -4.44
C ASN A 89 -9.64 -1.01 -5.52
N GLN A 90 -10.72 -0.24 -5.40
CA GLN A 90 -11.78 -0.18 -6.43
C GLN A 90 -11.37 0.62 -7.68
N SER A 91 -10.19 1.25 -7.66
CA SER A 91 -9.58 1.92 -8.81
C SER A 91 -8.44 1.12 -9.43
N ASN A 92 -8.17 -0.11 -8.95
CA ASN A 92 -7.15 -1.02 -9.48
C ASN A 92 -5.77 -0.38 -9.64
N ARG A 93 -5.37 0.44 -8.65
CA ARG A 93 -4.12 1.21 -8.67
C ARG A 93 -3.39 1.12 -7.35
N ILE A 94 -2.07 1.24 -7.39
CA ILE A 94 -1.22 1.44 -6.22
C ILE A 94 -0.67 2.86 -6.27
N ALA A 95 -0.98 3.69 -5.27
CA ALA A 95 -0.39 5.01 -5.13
C ALA A 95 0.95 4.89 -4.41
N VAL A 96 1.98 5.53 -4.96
CA VAL A 96 3.32 5.59 -4.36
C VAL A 96 3.61 7.02 -3.94
N ILE A 97 3.77 7.24 -2.63
CA ILE A 97 4.09 8.54 -2.04
C ILE A 97 5.54 8.55 -1.58
N ASP A 98 6.33 9.50 -2.07
CA ASP A 98 7.63 9.82 -1.47
C ASP A 98 7.39 10.66 -0.22
N SER A 99 7.56 10.05 0.96
CA SER A 99 7.31 10.75 2.23
C SER A 99 8.35 11.84 2.48
N LYS A 100 9.58 11.68 1.97
CA LYS A 100 10.65 12.67 2.12
C LYS A 100 10.34 13.93 1.32
N GLU A 101 9.95 13.76 0.06
CA GLU A 101 9.63 14.86 -0.85
C GLU A 101 8.16 15.30 -0.80
N ARG A 102 7.34 14.63 0.02
CA ARG A 102 5.91 14.91 0.25
C ARG A 102 5.08 14.95 -1.04
N LYS A 103 5.29 14.00 -1.95
CA LYS A 103 4.63 13.99 -3.28
C LYS A 103 4.25 12.58 -3.75
N LEU A 104 3.20 12.52 -4.59
CA LEU A 104 2.90 11.33 -5.40
C LEU A 104 4.00 11.17 -6.45
N VAL A 105 4.66 10.01 -6.48
CA VAL A 105 5.70 9.71 -7.48
C VAL A 105 5.23 8.76 -8.57
N ALA A 106 4.23 7.92 -8.28
CA ALA A 106 3.66 7.00 -9.26
C ALA A 106 2.27 6.52 -8.86
N LEU A 107 1.53 6.03 -9.86
CA LEU A 107 0.21 5.44 -9.70
C LEU A 107 0.01 4.25 -10.67
N PRO A 108 0.87 3.20 -10.62
CA PRO A 108 0.75 2.04 -11.49
C PRO A 108 -0.62 1.37 -11.37
N GLU A 109 -1.11 0.88 -12.49
CA GLU A 109 -2.28 0.01 -12.55
C GLU A 109 -1.89 -1.42 -12.17
N VAL A 110 -2.80 -2.11 -11.52
CA VAL A 110 -2.64 -3.52 -11.12
C VAL A 110 -3.91 -4.30 -11.41
N THR A 111 -3.80 -5.62 -11.48
CA THR A 111 -4.95 -6.46 -11.83
C THR A 111 -5.96 -6.53 -10.67
N LYS A 112 -7.12 -5.89 -10.88
CA LYS A 112 -8.39 -5.98 -10.13
C LYS A 112 -8.31 -6.18 -8.59
N VAL A 113 -8.64 -5.11 -7.84
CA VAL A 113 -8.84 -5.10 -6.37
C VAL A 113 -7.63 -5.63 -5.58
N PRO A 114 -6.50 -4.91 -5.61
CA PRO A 114 -5.36 -5.22 -4.75
C PRO A 114 -5.74 -5.09 -3.27
N HIS A 115 -5.24 -5.99 -2.43
CA HIS A 115 -5.43 -5.97 -0.98
C HIS A 115 -4.14 -6.40 -0.24
N PRO A 116 -3.20 -5.47 -0.01
CA PRO A 116 -1.87 -5.81 0.51
C PRO A 116 -1.79 -6.07 2.02
N GLY A 117 -2.72 -5.54 2.82
CA GLY A 117 -2.41 -5.17 4.20
C GLY A 117 -1.30 -4.11 4.23
N ARG A 118 -0.13 -4.45 4.78
CA ARG A 118 1.09 -3.63 4.65
C ARG A 118 1.97 -4.03 3.46
N GLY A 119 1.60 -5.10 2.77
CA GLY A 119 2.41 -5.77 1.75
C GLY A 119 3.61 -6.51 2.33
N ALA A 120 4.42 -7.07 1.44
CA ALA A 120 5.70 -7.67 1.76
C ALA A 120 6.82 -7.00 0.95
N ASN A 121 7.98 -6.82 1.57
CA ASN A 121 9.19 -6.38 0.89
C ASN A 121 10.16 -7.56 0.80
N ILE A 122 10.72 -7.79 -0.39
CA ILE A 122 11.81 -8.75 -0.62
C ILE A 122 12.82 -8.12 -1.58
N THR A 123 13.96 -8.78 -1.78
CA THR A 123 14.86 -8.51 -2.90
C THR A 123 14.62 -9.59 -3.95
N ASP A 124 13.99 -9.24 -5.05
CA ASP A 124 13.80 -10.12 -6.20
C ASP A 124 15.16 -10.37 -6.88
N PRO A 125 15.51 -11.63 -7.23
CA PRO A 125 16.79 -11.95 -7.85
C PRO A 125 17.08 -11.25 -9.18
N GLU A 126 16.01 -10.89 -9.92
CA GLU A 126 16.09 -10.25 -11.24
C GLU A 126 15.87 -8.75 -11.16
N PHE A 127 14.86 -8.30 -10.38
CA PHE A 127 14.40 -6.91 -10.38
C PHE A 127 14.86 -6.07 -9.19
N GLY A 128 15.58 -6.67 -8.24
CA GLY A 128 16.05 -5.98 -7.04
C GLY A 128 14.94 -5.73 -6.01
N PRO A 129 14.99 -4.65 -5.21
CA PRO A 129 14.01 -4.39 -4.16
C PRO A 129 12.58 -4.19 -4.70
N VAL A 130 11.65 -5.02 -4.22
CA VAL A 130 10.24 -5.00 -4.62
C VAL A 130 9.31 -4.98 -3.41
N TRP A 131 8.14 -4.38 -3.59
CA TRP A 131 7.01 -4.44 -2.68
C TRP A 131 5.87 -5.22 -3.34
N ILE A 132 5.21 -6.07 -2.56
CA ILE A 132 4.29 -7.10 -3.06
C ILE A 132 2.90 -6.93 -2.46
N THR A 133 1.88 -7.07 -3.30
CA THR A 133 0.47 -7.18 -2.91
C THR A 133 -0.16 -8.44 -3.50
N SER A 134 -1.08 -9.07 -2.77
CA SER A 134 -2.05 -10.00 -3.35
C SER A 134 -3.35 -9.27 -3.70
N ALA A 135 -4.32 -10.00 -4.25
CA ALA A 135 -5.60 -9.45 -4.68
C ALA A 135 -6.80 -10.20 -4.09
N LEU A 136 -7.88 -9.44 -3.87
CA LEU A 136 -9.17 -10.01 -3.46
C LEU A 136 -9.94 -10.52 -4.69
N GLY A 137 -9.82 -9.83 -5.83
CA GLY A 137 -10.65 -10.04 -7.01
C GLY A 137 -10.15 -11.08 -8.02
N ASN A 138 -8.96 -11.64 -7.82
CA ASN A 138 -8.27 -12.64 -8.66
C ASN A 138 -7.12 -13.27 -7.85
N GLU A 139 -6.43 -14.23 -8.46
CA GLU A 139 -5.30 -14.98 -7.91
C GLU A 139 -3.94 -14.26 -7.97
N ASN A 140 -3.84 -13.08 -8.59
CA ASN A 140 -2.56 -12.45 -8.87
C ASN A 140 -1.85 -11.99 -7.58
N ILE A 141 -0.54 -12.20 -7.58
CA ILE A 141 0.41 -11.64 -6.63
C ILE A 141 1.30 -10.69 -7.43
N THR A 142 1.15 -9.39 -7.21
CA THR A 142 1.79 -8.34 -8.01
C THR A 142 3.00 -7.77 -7.29
N PHE A 143 4.12 -7.68 -8.02
CA PHE A 143 5.41 -7.19 -7.52
C PHE A 143 5.70 -5.84 -8.17
N ILE A 144 6.00 -4.83 -7.36
CA ILE A 144 6.30 -3.47 -7.80
C ILE A 144 7.72 -3.11 -7.41
N GLY A 145 8.54 -2.66 -8.36
CA GLY A 145 9.91 -2.20 -8.10
C GLY A 145 9.91 -0.94 -7.21
N THR A 146 10.79 -0.89 -6.21
CA THR A 146 10.81 0.19 -5.19
C THR A 146 12.13 0.94 -5.08
N ASP A 147 13.10 0.66 -5.96
CA ASP A 147 14.43 1.28 -5.93
C ASP A 147 14.68 2.20 -7.14
N PRO A 148 14.32 3.50 -7.05
CA PRO A 148 14.55 4.46 -8.13
C PRO A 148 16.01 4.85 -8.33
N VAL A 149 16.94 4.44 -7.46
CA VAL A 149 18.36 4.80 -7.54
C VAL A 149 19.18 3.67 -8.15
N GLY A 150 19.06 2.46 -7.61
CA GLY A 150 19.80 1.29 -8.11
C GLY A 150 19.11 0.59 -9.29
N HIS A 151 17.78 0.67 -9.37
CA HIS A 151 16.97 -0.03 -10.39
C HIS A 151 15.96 0.92 -11.08
N PRO A 152 16.42 2.06 -11.64
CA PRO A 152 15.54 3.11 -12.15
C PRO A 152 14.59 2.65 -13.25
N ASP A 153 15.00 1.68 -14.08
CA ASP A 153 14.16 1.14 -15.16
C ASP A 153 12.95 0.33 -14.65
N HIS A 154 13.00 -0.12 -13.40
CA HIS A 154 11.97 -0.95 -12.75
C HIS A 154 11.15 -0.20 -11.70
N ALA A 155 11.67 0.92 -11.20
CA ALA A 155 11.03 1.68 -10.14
C ALA A 155 9.60 2.08 -10.50
N TRP A 156 8.68 1.74 -9.59
CA TRP A 156 7.25 2.05 -9.65
C TRP A 156 6.47 1.37 -10.77
N LYS A 157 7.05 0.35 -11.41
CA LYS A 157 6.39 -0.49 -12.40
C LYS A 157 6.03 -1.83 -11.79
N VAL A 158 4.98 -2.44 -12.31
CA VAL A 158 4.74 -3.87 -12.11
C VAL A 158 5.84 -4.62 -12.87
N VAL A 159 6.65 -5.39 -12.15
CA VAL A 159 7.82 -6.09 -12.71
C VAL A 159 7.61 -7.60 -12.80
N ARG A 160 6.78 -8.16 -11.93
CA ARG A 160 6.42 -9.58 -11.89
C ARG A 160 4.98 -9.74 -11.43
N GLU A 161 4.29 -10.73 -12.00
CA GLU A 161 3.02 -11.22 -11.49
C GLU A 161 3.11 -12.75 -11.36
N LEU A 162 2.74 -13.28 -10.21
CA LEU A 162 2.62 -14.72 -9.95
C LEU A 162 1.15 -15.08 -9.71
N ALA A 163 0.80 -16.35 -9.94
CA ALA A 163 -0.50 -16.89 -9.55
C ALA A 163 -0.44 -17.46 -8.13
N GLY A 164 -1.29 -16.97 -7.24
CA GLY A 164 -1.57 -17.58 -5.94
C GLY A 164 -2.56 -18.74 -6.05
N MET A 165 -3.09 -19.18 -4.90
CA MET A 165 -4.06 -20.30 -4.85
C MET A 165 -5.41 -19.96 -5.51
N GLY A 166 -5.75 -18.68 -5.61
CA GLY A 166 -7.05 -18.20 -6.07
C GLY A 166 -7.35 -16.80 -5.55
N GLY A 167 -8.52 -16.27 -5.93
CA GLY A 167 -9.03 -15.01 -5.37
C GLY A 167 -9.38 -15.09 -3.88
N GLY A 168 -9.68 -13.93 -3.29
CA GLY A 168 -10.02 -13.82 -1.87
C GLY A 168 -8.82 -13.75 -0.92
N SER A 169 -7.63 -13.44 -1.43
CA SER A 169 -6.47 -13.12 -0.60
C SER A 169 -6.67 -11.79 0.14
N LEU A 170 -6.19 -11.74 1.38
CA LEU A 170 -6.21 -10.54 2.21
C LEU A 170 -4.80 -10.08 2.60
N PHE A 171 -3.85 -11.02 2.73
CA PHE A 171 -2.51 -10.71 3.19
C PHE A 171 -1.43 -11.49 2.44
N VAL A 172 -0.33 -10.77 2.22
CA VAL A 172 0.95 -11.31 1.78
C VAL A 172 2.02 -10.96 2.82
N LYS A 173 2.97 -11.87 3.06
CA LYS A 173 4.00 -11.66 4.08
C LYS A 173 5.35 -12.28 3.73
N SER A 174 6.42 -11.55 4.05
CA SER A 174 7.79 -12.06 4.14
C SER A 174 8.56 -11.38 5.28
N HIS A 175 9.84 -11.72 5.48
CA HIS A 175 10.72 -11.13 6.48
C HIS A 175 12.17 -11.08 5.95
N PRO A 176 13.00 -10.08 6.29
CA PRO A 176 14.39 -9.97 5.80
C PRO A 176 15.30 -11.18 6.09
N THR A 177 14.93 -12.03 7.03
CA THR A 177 15.67 -13.25 7.40
C THR A 177 14.97 -14.54 6.98
N SER A 178 13.92 -14.43 6.15
CA SER A 178 13.12 -15.54 5.65
C SER A 178 13.32 -15.66 4.14
N SER A 179 13.50 -16.88 3.65
CA SER A 179 13.46 -17.19 2.22
C SER A 179 12.05 -17.43 1.69
N ASN A 180 11.02 -17.25 2.53
CA ASN A 180 9.63 -17.55 2.17
C ASN A 180 8.81 -16.28 1.93
N LEU A 181 7.96 -16.33 0.91
CA LEU A 181 6.84 -15.42 0.68
C LEU A 181 5.53 -16.19 0.91
N TRP A 182 4.71 -15.72 1.85
CA TRP A 182 3.46 -16.35 2.27
C TRP A 182 2.27 -15.58 1.73
N VAL A 183 1.28 -16.26 1.16
CA VAL A 183 0.05 -15.64 0.61
C VAL A 183 -1.17 -16.47 1.03
N ASP A 184 -2.14 -15.82 1.66
CA ASP A 184 -3.37 -16.45 2.11
C ASP A 184 -4.51 -16.34 1.06
N ALA A 185 -5.62 -17.05 1.28
CA ALA A 185 -6.84 -16.91 0.49
C ALA A 185 -8.13 -17.07 1.33
N PRO A 186 -8.26 -16.39 2.49
CA PRO A 186 -9.30 -16.68 3.49
C PRO A 186 -10.73 -16.42 3.00
N LEU A 187 -10.91 -15.54 2.00
CA LEU A 187 -12.23 -15.25 1.41
C LEU A 187 -12.52 -16.09 0.16
N ASN A 188 -11.66 -17.05 -0.17
CA ASN A 188 -11.91 -17.95 -1.28
C ASN A 188 -13.11 -18.86 -0.95
N PRO A 189 -14.07 -19.06 -1.89
CA PRO A 189 -15.22 -19.93 -1.65
C PRO A 189 -14.86 -21.42 -1.54
N ASP A 190 -13.70 -21.85 -2.08
CA ASP A 190 -13.20 -23.20 -1.91
C ASP A 190 -12.50 -23.35 -0.55
N THR A 191 -12.97 -24.31 0.25
CA THR A 191 -12.40 -24.60 1.58
C THR A 191 -10.98 -25.13 1.50
N ASN A 192 -10.58 -25.76 0.39
CA ASN A 192 -9.20 -26.20 0.19
C ASN A 192 -8.24 -25.01 0.11
N PHE A 193 -8.70 -23.86 -0.39
CA PHE A 193 -7.89 -22.65 -0.48
C PHE A 193 -8.04 -21.76 0.75
N SER A 194 -9.26 -21.54 1.25
CA SER A 194 -9.48 -20.69 2.43
C SER A 194 -8.93 -21.24 3.74
N GLN A 195 -8.64 -22.53 3.81
CA GLN A 195 -8.00 -23.18 4.97
C GLN A 195 -6.50 -23.49 4.74
N SER A 196 -5.92 -22.99 3.65
CA SER A 196 -4.51 -23.21 3.27
C SER A 196 -3.75 -21.89 3.12
N ILE A 197 -2.42 -21.99 2.97
CA ILE A 197 -1.53 -20.85 2.70
C ILE A 197 -0.53 -21.28 1.62
N ALA A 198 -0.35 -20.47 0.58
CA ALA A 198 0.71 -20.67 -0.41
C ALA A 198 2.04 -20.09 0.10
N VAL A 199 3.13 -20.79 -0.21
CA VAL A 199 4.49 -20.41 0.20
C VAL A 199 5.41 -20.52 -1.00
N PHE A 200 6.03 -19.41 -1.39
CA PHE A 200 7.00 -19.34 -2.48
C PHE A 200 8.41 -19.18 -1.92
N ASP A 201 9.42 -19.76 -2.59
CA ASP A 201 10.83 -19.48 -2.31
C ASP A 201 11.22 -18.17 -3.01
N VAL A 202 11.63 -17.16 -2.23
CA VAL A 202 12.03 -15.85 -2.76
C VAL A 202 13.28 -15.92 -3.63
N ASN A 203 14.07 -16.99 -3.52
CA ASN A 203 15.27 -17.18 -4.34
C ASN A 203 14.98 -17.88 -5.66
N ASP A 204 13.80 -18.50 -5.81
CA ASP A 204 13.38 -19.24 -6.99
C ASP A 204 11.85 -19.15 -7.15
N LEU A 205 11.39 -17.94 -7.47
CA LEU A 205 9.96 -17.62 -7.57
C LEU A 205 9.24 -18.35 -8.73
N ASP A 206 10.00 -18.87 -9.69
CA ASP A 206 9.47 -19.57 -10.87
C ASP A 206 9.34 -21.10 -10.65
N ALA A 207 9.86 -21.64 -9.55
CA ALA A 207 9.76 -23.06 -9.21
C ALA A 207 8.41 -23.47 -8.59
N GLY A 208 7.55 -22.49 -8.29
CA GLY A 208 6.27 -22.66 -7.58
C GLY A 208 5.04 -22.74 -8.48
#